data_AF-A0A2G4JBL0-F1
#
_entry.id   AF-A0A2G4JBL0-F1
#
_cell.length_a   1.000
_cell.length_b   1.000
_cell.length_c   1.000
_cell.angle_alpha   90.00
_cell.angle_beta   90.00
_cell.angle_gamma   90.00
#
_symmetry.space_group_name_H-M   'P 1'
#
loop_
_entity.id
_entity.type
_entity.pdbx_description
1 polymer ?
#
loop_
_entity_poly.entity_id
_entity_poly.type
_entity_poly.pdbx_seq_one_letter_code
_entity_poly.pdbx_strand_id
1 'polypeptide(L)'
;MRALRIIHSEAATSFGGQEHRLFKKMVAMRELGHHLEVICQPDAELGARLRDAGFLVHTLWMDGLVNIVRGVFAIKKILQAGRFDVLNTHSRQDTLIAATAGRLAKVPLIVRTRHLASPATSLLTYTWLPHRVIAVSDAVRRQLILRGVAPERIDT
;
A
#
# COMPACT_ATOMS: atom_id res chain seq x y z
N MET A 1 10.67 -19.44 7.59
CA MET A 1 10.32 -18.54 6.46
C MET A 1 11.43 -17.51 6.28
N ARG A 2 11.70 -17.05 5.05
CA ARG A 2 12.67 -15.98 4.80
C ARG A 2 12.14 -14.64 5.32
N ALA A 3 12.97 -13.85 6.00
CA ALA A 3 12.62 -12.49 6.40
C ALA A 3 12.46 -11.59 5.15
N LEU A 4 11.30 -10.94 5.03
CA LEU A 4 10.97 -10.01 3.95
C LEU A 4 11.10 -8.57 4.44
N ARG A 5 11.44 -7.66 3.51
CA ARG A 5 11.39 -6.21 3.70
C ARG A 5 10.13 -5.69 3.02
N ILE A 6 9.16 -5.25 3.81
CA ILE A 6 7.82 -4.87 3.35
C ILE A 6 7.59 -3.40 3.69
N ILE A 7 7.15 -2.61 2.71
CA ILE A 7 6.72 -1.24 2.93
C ILE A 7 5.25 -1.08 2.54
N HIS A 8 4.49 -0.45 3.42
CA HIS A 8 3.09 -0.14 3.21
C HIS A 8 2.91 1.32 2.79
N SER A 9 1.84 1.63 2.06
CA SER A 9 1.40 3.01 1.85
C SER A 9 -0.06 3.21 2.20
N GLU A 10 -0.40 4.37 2.75
CA GLU A 10 -1.78 4.76 3.06
C GLU A 10 -1.95 6.28 2.89
N ALA A 11 -2.98 6.71 2.16
CA ALA A 11 -3.27 8.13 1.93
C ALA A 11 -4.31 8.70 2.91
N ALA A 12 -5.12 7.85 3.55
CA ALA A 12 -6.09 8.30 4.54
C ALA A 12 -5.39 8.92 5.76
N THR A 13 -5.95 10.03 6.26
CA THR A 13 -5.47 10.70 7.49
C THR A 13 -6.22 10.25 8.74
N SER A 14 -7.46 9.78 8.59
CA SER A 14 -8.27 9.24 9.67
C SER A 14 -7.85 7.83 10.07
N PHE A 15 -8.20 7.42 11.29
CA PHE A 15 -7.96 6.07 11.79
C PHE A 15 -9.26 5.26 11.88
N GLY A 16 -9.60 4.57 10.80
CA GLY A 16 -10.75 3.69 10.69
C GLY A 16 -10.38 2.21 10.74
N GLY A 17 -11.33 1.37 10.31
CA GLY A 17 -11.16 -0.09 10.32
C GLY A 17 -10.04 -0.60 9.40
N GLN A 18 -9.75 0.13 8.31
CA GLN A 18 -8.66 -0.19 7.38
C GLN A 18 -7.29 0.07 8.02
N GLU A 19 -7.12 1.26 8.59
CA GLU A 19 -5.88 1.70 9.21
C GLU A 19 -5.57 0.88 10.47
N HIS A 20 -6.59 0.56 11.26
CA HIS A 20 -6.44 -0.35 12.40
C HIS A 20 -6.00 -1.76 12.00
N ARG A 21 -6.56 -2.29 10.90
CA ARG A 21 -6.15 -3.60 10.37
C ARG A 21 -4.72 -3.56 9.84
N LEU A 22 -4.34 -2.48 9.17
CA LEU A 22 -2.97 -2.26 8.70
C LEU A 22 -1.98 -2.22 9.88
N PHE A 23 -2.27 -1.43 10.91
CA PHE A 23 -1.47 -1.37 12.13
C PHE A 23 -1.25 -2.76 12.74
N LYS A 24 -2.34 -3.52 12.97
CA LYS A 24 -2.26 -4.87 13.54
C LYS A 24 -1.44 -5.82 12.67
N LYS A 25 -1.62 -5.78 11.35
CA LYS A 25 -0.83 -6.59 10.41
C LYS A 25 0.65 -6.24 10.49
N MET A 26 0.99 -4.95 10.58
CA MET A 26 2.38 -4.53 10.67
C MET A 26 3.05 -5.02 11.96
N VAL A 27 2.35 -4.93 13.10
CA VAL A 27 2.84 -5.46 14.38
C VAL A 27 3.09 -6.96 14.28
N ALA A 28 2.09 -7.74 13.87
CA ALA A 28 2.20 -9.20 13.79
C ALA A 28 3.29 -9.67 12.81
N MET A 29 3.43 -9.02 11.64
CA MET A 29 4.46 -9.38 10.67
C MET A 29 5.87 -9.04 11.17
N ARG A 30 6.04 -7.98 11.96
CA ARG A 30 7.31 -7.66 12.60
C ARG A 30 7.66 -8.70 13.68
N GLU A 31 6.68 -9.15 14.47
CA GLU A 31 6.86 -10.24 15.44
C GLU A 31 7.27 -11.56 14.79
N LEU A 32 6.83 -11.81 13.55
CA LEU A 32 7.26 -12.95 12.74
C LEU A 32 8.67 -12.77 12.11
N GLY A 33 9.36 -11.67 12.41
CA GLY A 33 10.74 -11.40 11.97
C GLY A 33 10.86 -10.68 10.63
N HIS A 34 9.80 -10.06 10.12
CA HIS A 34 9.86 -9.24 8.90
C HIS A 34 10.23 -7.79 9.21
N HIS A 35 10.89 -7.12 8.26
CA HIS A 35 11.23 -5.70 8.37
C HIS A 35 10.16 -4.85 7.72
N LEU A 36 9.57 -3.94 8.48
CA LEU A 36 8.38 -3.22 8.07
C LEU A 36 8.53 -1.71 8.20
N GLU A 37 8.06 -0.99 7.18
CA GLU A 37 7.99 0.47 7.15
C GLU A 37 6.66 0.91 6.54
N VAL A 38 6.31 2.19 6.71
CA VAL A 38 5.10 2.76 6.11
C VAL A 38 5.38 4.12 5.50
N ILE A 39 4.64 4.45 4.45
CA ILE A 39 4.52 5.77 3.84
C ILE A 39 3.10 6.28 4.07
N CYS A 40 2.94 7.42 4.71
CA CYS A 40 1.62 8.03 4.90
C CYS A 40 1.63 9.55 4.73
N GLN A 41 0.46 10.18 4.82
CA GLN A 41 0.41 11.65 4.91
C GLN A 41 0.97 12.13 6.27
N PRO A 42 1.55 13.34 6.34
CA PRO A 42 2.14 13.87 7.58
C PRO A 42 1.19 13.85 8.78
N ASP A 43 -0.08 14.20 8.54
CA ASP A 43 -1.11 14.33 9.58
C ASP A 43 -1.93 13.05 9.77
N ALA A 44 -1.46 11.91 9.23
CA ALA A 44 -2.16 10.65 9.37
C ALA A 44 -1.99 10.07 10.78
N GLU A 45 -3.10 9.82 11.47
CA GLU A 45 -3.10 9.24 12.81
C GLU A 45 -2.44 7.84 12.83
N LEU A 46 -2.58 7.07 11.75
CA LEU A 46 -1.87 5.80 11.54
C LEU A 46 -0.35 5.98 11.68
N GLY A 47 0.20 7.06 11.12
CA GLY A 47 1.63 7.36 11.15
C GLY A 47 2.12 7.65 12.56
N ALA A 48 1.37 8.42 13.35
CA ALA A 48 1.68 8.67 14.76
C ALA A 48 1.73 7.36 15.56
N ARG A 49 0.66 6.55 15.46
CA ARG A 49 0.57 5.25 16.17
C ARG A 49 1.70 4.28 15.78
N LEU A 50 2.09 4.24 14.51
CA LEU A 50 3.19 3.39 14.04
C LEU A 50 4.55 3.89 14.54
N ARG A 51 4.77 5.21 14.62
CA ARG A 51 5.97 5.77 15.25
C ARG A 51 6.04 5.40 16.74
N ASP A 52 4.94 5.52 17.46
CA ASP A 52 4.86 5.16 18.89
C ASP A 52 5.14 3.66 19.10
N ALA A 53 4.75 2.82 18.14
CA ALA A 53 5.06 1.40 18.12
C ALA A 53 6.48 1.08 17.61
N GLY A 54 7.33 2.09 17.35
CA GLY A 54 8.73 1.94 16.96
C GLY A 54 8.96 1.57 15.49
N PHE A 55 8.01 1.84 14.59
CA PHE A 55 8.21 1.67 13.15
C PHE A 55 8.85 2.91 12.51
N LEU A 56 9.61 2.70 11.43
CA LEU A 56 10.03 3.79 10.57
C LEU A 56 8.84 4.24 9.70
N VAL A 57 8.52 5.53 9.81
CA VAL A 57 7.39 6.16 9.12
C VAL A 57 7.90 7.28 8.23
N HIS A 58 7.72 7.11 6.92
CA HIS A 58 7.97 8.13 5.91
C HIS A 58 6.70 8.94 5.69
N THR A 59 6.83 10.26 5.56
CA THR A 59 5.68 11.12 5.31
C THR A 59 5.86 11.99 4.09
N LEU A 60 4.79 12.08 3.29
CA LEU A 60 4.68 13.02 2.19
C LEU A 60 3.22 13.37 1.92
N TRP A 61 2.98 14.61 1.50
CA TRP A 61 1.67 15.02 1.01
C TRP A 61 1.35 14.28 -0.28
N MET A 62 0.13 13.73 -0.36
CA MET A 62 -0.32 12.96 -1.52
C MET A 62 -1.36 13.70 -2.36
N ASP A 63 -1.85 14.85 -1.90
CA ASP A 63 -2.92 15.63 -2.51
C ASP A 63 -2.43 16.70 -3.49
N GLY A 64 -3.06 16.76 -4.66
CA GLY A 64 -2.73 17.72 -5.73
C GLY A 64 -1.64 17.24 -6.69
N LEU A 65 -1.69 17.73 -7.94
CA LEU A 65 -0.83 17.25 -9.04
C LEU A 65 0.66 17.37 -8.74
N VAL A 66 1.09 18.51 -8.16
CA VAL A 66 2.50 18.75 -7.81
C VAL A 66 3.00 17.72 -6.79
N ASN A 67 2.20 17.44 -5.77
CA ASN A 67 2.54 16.49 -4.71
C ASN A 67 2.51 15.04 -5.22
N ILE A 68 1.60 14.70 -6.15
CA ILE A 68 1.60 13.40 -6.83
C ILE A 68 2.93 13.17 -7.55
N VAL A 69 3.36 14.11 -8.40
CA VAL A 69 4.60 13.97 -9.18
C VAL A 69 5.82 13.92 -8.26
N ARG A 70 5.93 14.86 -7.31
CA ARG A 70 7.03 14.87 -6.32
C ARG A 70 7.03 13.60 -5.48
N GLY A 71 5.85 13.12 -5.10
CA GLY A 71 5.65 11.92 -4.31
C GLY A 71 6.15 10.67 -5.03
N VAL A 72 5.94 10.54 -6.35
CA VAL A 72 6.50 9.43 -7.13
C VAL A 72 8.02 9.38 -7.01
N PHE A 73 8.71 10.51 -7.19
CA PHE A 73 10.17 10.56 -7.11
C PHE A 73 10.70 10.36 -5.69
N ALA A 74 10.02 10.93 -4.69
CA ALA A 74 10.39 10.75 -3.29
C ALA A 74 10.24 9.29 -2.85
N ILE A 75 9.10 8.66 -3.13
CA ILE A 75 8.86 7.26 -2.83
C ILE A 75 9.84 6.37 -3.58
N LYS A 76 10.14 6.66 -4.85
CA LYS A 76 11.15 5.88 -5.61
C LYS A 76 12.49 5.84 -4.88
N LYS A 77 12.96 6.98 -4.35
CA LYS A 77 14.21 7.05 -3.58
C LYS A 77 14.14 6.22 -2.29
N ILE A 78 13.04 6.32 -1.55
CA ILE A 78 12.79 5.51 -0.35
C ILE A 78 12.87 4.02 -0.70
N LEU A 79 12.19 3.61 -1.76
CA LEU A 79 12.13 2.21 -2.19
C LEU A 79 13.50 1.66 -2.59
N GLN A 80 14.28 2.44 -3.35
CA GLN A 80 15.62 2.05 -3.78
C GLN A 80 16.61 1.97 -2.62
N ALA A 81 16.55 2.92 -1.68
CA ALA A 81 17.40 2.94 -0.50
C ALA A 81 17.07 1.78 0.46
N GLY A 82 15.77 1.52 0.68
CA GLY A 82 15.30 0.50 1.60
C GLY A 82 15.37 -0.93 1.07
N ARG A 83 15.58 -1.13 -0.24
CA ARG A 83 15.65 -2.45 -0.90
C ARG A 83 14.48 -3.36 -0.52
N PHE A 84 13.26 -2.87 -0.65
CA PHE A 84 12.07 -3.63 -0.28
C PHE A 84 11.78 -4.76 -1.26
N ASP A 85 11.38 -5.91 -0.73
CA ASP A 85 10.89 -7.05 -1.50
C ASP A 85 9.43 -6.82 -1.93
N VAL A 86 8.64 -6.17 -1.06
CA VAL A 86 7.21 -5.96 -1.24
C VAL A 86 6.80 -4.52 -0.93
N LEU A 87 6.05 -3.91 -1.85
CA LEU A 87 5.27 -2.68 -1.61
C LEU A 87 3.79 -3.05 -1.56
N ASN A 88 3.07 -2.70 -0.48
CA ASN A 88 1.64 -2.94 -0.35
C ASN A 88 0.86 -1.63 -0.19
N THR A 89 -0.04 -1.34 -1.13
CA THR A 89 -0.84 -0.11 -1.17
C THR A 89 -2.28 -0.37 -0.72
N HIS A 90 -2.94 0.64 -0.13
CA HIS A 90 -4.20 0.45 0.59
C HIS A 90 -5.35 1.36 0.15
N SER A 91 -5.07 2.51 -0.48
CA SER A 91 -6.08 3.42 -1.03
C SER A 91 -6.01 3.49 -2.56
N ARG A 92 -6.81 4.38 -3.18
CA ARG A 92 -6.66 4.67 -4.62
C ARG A 92 -5.46 5.59 -4.89
N GLN A 93 -5.29 6.60 -4.04
CA GLN A 93 -4.37 7.70 -4.27
C GLN A 93 -2.92 7.31 -4.01
N ASP A 94 -2.66 6.66 -2.87
CA ASP A 94 -1.35 6.05 -2.59
C ASP A 94 -0.98 5.03 -3.67
N THR A 95 -1.93 4.21 -4.17
CA THR A 95 -1.64 3.24 -5.23
C THR A 95 -1.15 3.95 -6.48
N LEU A 96 -1.79 5.06 -6.88
CA LEU A 96 -1.34 5.81 -8.06
C LEU A 96 0.10 6.31 -7.90
N ILE A 97 0.48 6.80 -6.71
CA ILE A 97 1.79 7.39 -6.46
C ILE A 97 2.83 6.29 -6.17
N ALA A 98 2.60 5.50 -5.14
CA ALA A 98 3.51 4.50 -4.62
C ALA A 98 3.71 3.33 -5.58
N ALA A 99 2.65 2.80 -6.20
CA ALA A 99 2.84 1.69 -7.15
C ALA A 99 3.55 2.14 -8.43
N THR A 100 3.30 3.37 -8.90
CA THR A 100 4.09 3.97 -10.00
C THR A 100 5.56 4.10 -9.60
N ALA A 101 5.84 4.63 -8.40
CA ALA A 101 7.19 4.69 -7.86
C ALA A 101 7.83 3.30 -7.73
N GLY A 102 7.06 2.30 -7.31
CA GLY A 102 7.50 0.90 -7.19
C GLY A 102 7.87 0.28 -8.52
N ARG A 103 7.09 0.53 -9.58
CA ARG A 103 7.43 0.10 -10.94
C ARG A 103 8.75 0.73 -11.41
N LEU A 104 8.92 2.03 -11.18
CA LEU A 104 10.16 2.75 -11.53
C LEU A 104 11.37 2.32 -10.70
N ALA A 105 11.15 1.95 -9.43
CA ALA A 105 12.17 1.42 -8.53
C ALA A 105 12.46 -0.07 -8.75
N LYS A 106 11.68 -0.76 -9.61
CA LYS A 106 11.74 -2.20 -9.86
C LYS A 106 11.55 -3.03 -8.57
N VAL A 107 10.61 -2.62 -7.72
CA VAL A 107 10.22 -3.42 -6.54
C VAL A 107 9.69 -4.77 -7.01
N PRO A 108 10.21 -5.91 -6.49
CA PRO A 108 9.86 -7.24 -6.98
C PRO A 108 8.37 -7.54 -6.95
N LEU A 109 7.69 -7.21 -5.84
CA LEU A 109 6.26 -7.42 -5.68
C LEU A 109 5.57 -6.13 -5.24
N ILE A 110 4.48 -5.81 -5.94
CA ILE A 110 3.65 -4.64 -5.66
C ILE A 110 2.25 -5.18 -5.52
N VAL A 111 1.69 -5.05 -4.33
CA VAL A 111 0.38 -5.55 -3.98
C VAL A 111 -0.53 -4.38 -3.72
N ARG A 112 -1.79 -4.50 -4.11
CA ARG A 112 -2.84 -3.65 -3.57
C ARG A 112 -3.77 -4.46 -2.70
N THR A 113 -3.88 -4.11 -1.43
CA THR A 113 -4.91 -4.70 -0.56
C THR A 113 -6.13 -3.81 -0.53
N ARG A 114 -7.29 -4.33 -0.95
CA ARG A 114 -8.54 -3.58 -0.93
C ARG A 114 -9.40 -3.98 0.26
N HIS A 115 -9.65 -3.03 1.16
CA HIS A 115 -10.48 -3.26 2.35
C HIS A 115 -11.95 -2.81 2.19
N LEU A 116 -12.25 -2.01 1.16
CA LEU A 116 -13.59 -1.43 0.92
C LEU A 116 -14.41 -2.24 -0.08
N ALA A 117 -15.68 -2.50 0.26
CA ALA A 117 -16.69 -3.11 -0.61
C ALA A 117 -17.35 -2.11 -1.58
N SER A 118 -17.14 -0.80 -1.38
CA SER A 118 -17.67 0.25 -2.27
C SER A 118 -17.13 0.09 -3.68
N PRO A 119 -17.91 0.32 -4.76
CA PRO A 119 -17.48 0.06 -6.14
C PRO A 119 -16.15 0.72 -6.53
N ALA A 120 -15.34 -0.01 -7.30
CA ALA A 120 -14.08 0.54 -7.80
C ALA A 120 -14.37 1.57 -8.91
N THR A 121 -13.93 2.80 -8.72
CA THR A 121 -14.09 3.88 -9.70
C THR A 121 -12.99 3.92 -10.76
N SER A 122 -11.84 3.28 -10.51
CA SER A 122 -10.73 3.21 -11.47
C SER A 122 -10.07 1.84 -11.45
N LEU A 123 -10.00 1.19 -12.61
CA LEU A 123 -9.36 -0.11 -12.79
C LEU A 123 -7.83 -0.04 -12.87
N LEU A 124 -7.27 1.11 -13.25
CA LEU A 124 -5.81 1.30 -13.39
C LEU A 124 -5.06 0.89 -12.11
N THR A 125 -5.63 1.25 -10.98
CA THR A 125 -5.10 0.97 -9.65
C THR A 125 -5.30 -0.50 -9.22
N TYR A 126 -5.91 -1.35 -10.04
CA TYR A 126 -6.11 -2.78 -9.80
C TYR A 126 -5.48 -3.68 -10.88
N THR A 127 -5.08 -3.13 -12.03
CA THR A 127 -4.61 -3.92 -13.18
C THR A 127 -3.15 -3.67 -13.52
N TRP A 128 -2.80 -2.44 -13.91
CA TRP A 128 -1.50 -2.13 -14.50
C TRP A 128 -0.41 -1.79 -13.50
N LEU A 129 -0.77 -1.15 -12.39
CA LEU A 129 0.20 -0.70 -11.38
C LEU A 129 0.58 -1.81 -10.39
N PRO A 130 -0.35 -2.44 -9.66
CA PRO A 130 -0.01 -3.59 -8.83
C PRO A 130 0.31 -4.82 -9.69
N HIS A 131 1.17 -5.69 -9.18
CA HIS A 131 1.39 -7.03 -9.72
C HIS A 131 0.29 -8.00 -9.27
N ARG A 132 -0.20 -7.84 -8.03
CA ARG A 132 -1.28 -8.63 -7.41
C ARG A 132 -2.24 -7.76 -6.63
N VAL A 133 -3.48 -8.21 -6.50
CA VAL A 133 -4.50 -7.57 -5.67
C VAL A 133 -4.97 -8.56 -4.61
N ILE A 134 -4.95 -8.15 -3.34
CA ILE A 134 -5.54 -8.91 -2.25
C ILE A 134 -6.93 -8.34 -1.99
N ALA A 135 -7.95 -9.16 -2.20
CA ALA A 135 -9.33 -8.88 -1.81
C ALA A 135 -9.57 -9.41 -0.40
N VAL A 136 -10.11 -8.59 0.51
CA VAL A 136 -10.36 -9.05 1.90
C VAL A 136 -11.53 -10.05 2.03
N SER A 137 -12.22 -10.38 0.93
CA SER A 137 -13.30 -11.37 0.89
C SER A 137 -13.62 -11.81 -0.54
N ASP A 138 -14.27 -12.96 -0.67
CA ASP A 138 -14.79 -13.45 -1.96
C ASP A 138 -15.82 -12.51 -2.59
N ALA A 139 -16.54 -11.74 -1.77
CA ALA A 139 -17.47 -10.73 -2.28
C ALA A 139 -16.72 -9.61 -3.01
N VAL A 140 -15.62 -9.11 -2.40
CA VAL A 140 -14.76 -8.09 -3.02
C VAL A 140 -14.03 -8.65 -4.24
N ARG A 141 -13.57 -9.92 -4.17
CA ARG A 141 -12.95 -10.61 -5.32
C ARG A 141 -13.91 -10.68 -6.50
N ARG A 142 -15.15 -11.16 -6.29
CA ARG A 142 -16.18 -11.23 -7.32
C ARG A 142 -16.48 -9.85 -7.92
N GLN A 143 -16.58 -8.82 -7.08
CA GLN A 143 -16.80 -7.45 -7.54
C GLN A 143 -15.67 -6.93 -8.44
N LEU A 144 -14.41 -7.24 -8.12
CA LEU A 144 -13.25 -6.88 -8.94
C LEU A 144 -13.25 -7.62 -10.28
N ILE A 145 -13.57 -8.92 -10.28
CA ILE A 145 -13.68 -9.73 -11.50
C ILE A 145 -14.79 -9.20 -12.41
N LEU A 146 -15.98 -8.92 -11.86
CA LEU A 146 -17.10 -8.34 -12.62
C LEU A 146 -16.77 -6.97 -13.22
N ARG A 147 -15.81 -6.25 -12.64
CA ARG A 147 -15.32 -4.96 -13.15
C ARG A 147 -14.20 -5.13 -14.18
N GLY A 148 -13.73 -6.34 -14.46
CA GLY A 148 -12.73 -6.63 -15.49
C GLY A 148 -11.29 -6.82 -14.99
N VAL A 149 -11.08 -7.05 -13.68
CA VAL A 149 -9.77 -7.44 -13.17
C VAL A 149 -9.58 -8.94 -13.35
N ALA A 150 -8.48 -9.35 -13.97
CA ALA A 150 -8.15 -10.76 -14.25
C ALA A 150 -8.16 -11.60 -12.94
N PRO A 151 -8.94 -12.70 -12.86
CA PRO A 151 -9.04 -13.52 -11.65
C PRO A 151 -7.71 -14.06 -11.13
N GLU A 152 -6.76 -14.34 -12.01
CA GLU A 152 -5.41 -14.83 -11.72
C GLU A 152 -4.50 -13.78 -11.06
N ARG A 153 -4.92 -12.51 -11.08
CA ARG A 153 -4.24 -11.40 -10.39
C ARG A 153 -4.81 -11.11 -9.01
N ILE A 154 -5.91 -11.78 -8.62
CA ILE A 154 -6.62 -11.52 -7.37
C ILE A 154 -6.53 -12.73 -6.44
N ASP A 155 -5.92 -12.49 -5.29
CA ASP A 155 -5.85 -13.41 -4.15
C ASP A 155 -6.86 -12.96 -3.06
N THR A 156 -7.31 -13.86 -2.19
CA THR A 156 -8.25 -13.58 -1.08
C THR A 156 -7.67 -14.02 0.25
#